data_AF-A0A922PUX3-F1
#
_entry.id   AF-A0A922PUX3-F1
#
_cell.length_a   1.000
_cell.length_b   1.000
_cell.length_c   1.000
_cell.angle_alpha   90.00
_cell.angle_beta   90.00
_cell.angle_gamma   90.00
#
_symmetry.space_group_name_H-M   'P 1'
#
loop_
_entity.id
_entity.type
_entity.pdbx_description
1 polymer ?
#
loop_
_entity_poly.entity_id
_entity_poly.type
_entity_poly.pdbx_seq_one_letter_code
_entity_poly.pdbx_strand_id
1 'polypeptide(L)'
;MASELVLLWLTLAYFFENGIEIPLIPFAAVAGIVADLYGSGILGLYMFLFPCVMGLTTILSKYFSSSFLSMIMIFFIDLVAFSTLNYWAYSLVGVTSTPFGDYLVYVLAPTLALNLVYFVVLYWPIRAIFNWATDEKTA
;
A
#
# COMPACT_ATOMS: atom_id res chain seq x y z
N MET A 1 15.07 0.50 5.21
CA MET A 1 13.82 1.25 5.40
C MET A 1 13.30 1.59 4.02
N ALA A 2 12.02 1.34 3.73
CA ALA A 2 11.42 1.57 2.42
C ALA A 2 10.28 2.59 2.49
N SER A 3 10.10 3.38 1.44
CA SER A 3 8.97 4.30 1.29
C SER A 3 7.88 3.63 0.46
N GLU A 4 6.78 3.24 1.09
CA GLU A 4 5.66 2.53 0.47
C GLU A 4 4.56 3.52 0.04
N LEU A 5 4.97 4.61 -0.63
CA LEU A 5 4.08 5.70 -1.04
C LEU A 5 3.04 5.24 -2.08
N VAL A 6 3.39 4.27 -2.92
CA VAL A 6 2.46 3.69 -3.89
C VAL A 6 1.34 2.96 -3.16
N LEU A 7 1.69 2.16 -2.16
CA LEU A 7 0.72 1.43 -1.34
C LEU A 7 -0.17 2.40 -0.55
N LEU A 8 0.42 3.45 0.02
CA LEU A 8 -0.32 4.54 0.67
C LEU A 8 -1.36 5.15 -0.27
N TRP A 9 -0.94 5.52 -1.49
CA TRP A 9 -1.81 6.12 -2.48
C TRP A 9 -2.96 5.18 -2.86
N LEU A 10 -2.66 3.89 -3.11
CA LEU A 10 -3.66 2.91 -3.49
C LEU A 10 -4.69 2.67 -2.37
N THR A 11 -4.23 2.54 -1.11
CA THR A 11 -5.13 2.37 0.04
C THR A 11 -6.03 3.60 0.22
N LEU A 12 -5.48 4.82 0.12
CA LEU A 12 -6.29 6.04 0.26
C LEU A 12 -7.24 6.25 -0.93
N ALA A 13 -6.81 5.92 -2.14
CA ALA A 13 -7.65 5.99 -3.33
C ALA A 13 -8.90 5.12 -3.18
N TYR A 14 -8.76 3.92 -2.60
CA TYR A 14 -9.89 3.05 -2.30
C TYR A 14 -10.92 3.71 -1.35
N PHE A 15 -10.47 4.40 -0.31
CA PHE A 15 -11.38 5.01 0.66
C PHE A 15 -12.00 6.33 0.17
N PHE A 16 -11.30 7.06 -0.69
CA PHE A 16 -11.76 8.36 -1.21
C PHE A 16 -12.50 8.27 -2.54
N GLU A 17 -12.67 7.06 -3.07
CA GLU A 17 -13.23 6.78 -4.38
C GLU A 17 -14.64 7.36 -4.62
N ASN A 18 -15.44 7.60 -3.55
CA ASN A 18 -16.69 8.40 -3.53
C ASN A 18 -17.54 8.43 -4.84
N GLY A 19 -17.74 7.28 -5.49
CA GLY A 19 -18.60 7.14 -6.66
C GLY A 19 -17.91 7.21 -8.04
N ILE A 20 -16.58 7.33 -8.09
CA ILE A 20 -15.81 7.07 -9.32
C ILE A 20 -15.45 5.59 -9.32
N GLU A 21 -15.96 4.75 -10.22
CA GLU A 21 -15.47 3.36 -10.33
C GLU A 21 -14.04 3.34 -10.90
N ILE A 22 -13.04 3.50 -10.04
CA ILE A 22 -11.63 3.32 -10.35
C ILE A 22 -11.37 1.82 -10.32
N PRO A 23 -10.93 1.20 -11.43
CA PRO A 23 -10.56 -0.20 -11.41
C PRO A 23 -9.22 -0.36 -10.66
N LEU A 24 -9.28 -0.39 -9.32
CA LEU A 24 -8.13 -0.37 -8.41
C LEU A 24 -7.21 -1.58 -8.56
N ILE A 25 -7.76 -2.76 -8.83
CA ILE A 25 -6.99 -3.99 -9.02
C ILE A 25 -6.08 -3.93 -10.25
N PRO A 26 -6.58 -3.64 -11.48
CA PRO A 26 -5.69 -3.50 -12.64
C PRO A 26 -4.80 -2.26 -12.53
N PHE A 27 -5.24 -1.18 -11.88
CA PHE A 27 -4.37 -0.03 -11.63
C PHE A 27 -3.19 -0.38 -10.70
N ALA A 28 -3.44 -1.13 -9.63
CA ALA A 28 -2.41 -1.65 -8.74
C ALA A 28 -1.43 -2.58 -9.47
N ALA A 29 -1.92 -3.39 -10.42
CA ALA A 29 -1.06 -4.25 -11.23
C ALA A 29 -0.13 -3.41 -12.12
N VAL A 30 -0.65 -2.38 -12.80
CA VAL A 30 0.17 -1.47 -13.63
C VAL A 30 1.17 -0.68 -12.78
N ALA A 31 0.75 -0.15 -11.63
CA ALA A 31 1.65 0.49 -10.68
C ALA A 31 2.76 -0.47 -10.20
N GLY A 32 2.42 -1.75 -10.04
CA GLY A 32 3.36 -2.81 -9.69
C GLY A 32 4.38 -3.07 -10.79
N ILE A 33 3.98 -3.08 -12.07
CA ILE A 33 4.91 -3.18 -13.21
C ILE A 33 5.90 -2.01 -13.20
N VAL A 34 5.41 -0.80 -12.99
CA VAL A 34 6.27 0.39 -12.90
C VAL A 34 7.23 0.29 -11.72
N ALA A 35 6.75 -0.17 -10.56
CA ALA A 35 7.60 -0.38 -9.40
C ALA A 35 8.66 -1.48 -9.64
N ASP A 36 8.30 -2.58 -10.29
CA ASP A 36 9.21 -3.67 -10.62
C ASP A 36 10.33 -3.23 -11.58
N LEU A 37 10.02 -2.34 -12.54
CA LEU A 37 11.00 -1.76 -13.46
C LEU A 37 12.09 -0.93 -12.75
N TYR A 38 11.76 -0.31 -11.61
CA TYR A 38 12.69 0.52 -10.83
C TYR A 38 13.30 -0.20 -9.62
N GLY A 39 12.63 -1.22 -9.07
CA GLY A 39 12.83 -1.64 -7.68
C GLY A 39 13.69 -2.87 -7.42
N SER A 40 13.55 -3.96 -8.17
CA SER A 40 13.88 -5.29 -7.61
C SER A 40 14.79 -6.19 -8.44
N GLY A 41 14.97 -5.93 -9.73
CA GLY A 41 15.59 -6.92 -10.64
C GLY A 41 14.77 -8.23 -10.79
N ILE A 42 13.66 -8.37 -10.06
CA ILE A 42 12.68 -9.47 -10.16
C ILE A 42 11.40 -8.87 -10.75
N LEU A 43 11.26 -9.00 -12.06
CA LEU A 43 10.06 -8.55 -12.75
C LEU A 43 8.84 -9.38 -12.30
N GLY A 44 7.77 -8.70 -11.89
CA GLY A 44 6.48 -9.30 -11.56
C GLY A 44 6.19 -9.48 -10.07
N LEU A 45 7.13 -9.19 -9.17
CA LEU A 45 6.90 -9.32 -7.74
C LEU A 45 5.87 -8.28 -7.25
N TYR A 46 6.08 -7.01 -7.53
CA TYR A 46 5.15 -5.95 -7.15
C TYR A 46 3.90 -5.93 -8.02
N MET A 47 3.98 -6.36 -9.28
CA MET A 47 2.81 -6.62 -10.13
C MET A 47 1.81 -7.56 -9.46
N PHE A 48 2.27 -8.54 -8.68
CA PHE A 48 1.42 -9.48 -7.97
C PHE A 48 1.06 -9.00 -6.54
N LEU A 49 2.04 -8.47 -5.80
CA LEU A 49 1.84 -8.08 -4.41
C LEU A 49 0.87 -6.90 -4.28
N PHE A 50 0.93 -5.88 -5.13
CA PHE A 50 0.05 -4.72 -5.00
C PHE A 50 -1.43 -5.07 -5.19
N PRO A 51 -1.86 -5.78 -6.25
CA PRO A 51 -3.24 -6.28 -6.34
C PRO A 51 -3.66 -7.15 -5.16
N CYS A 52 -2.75 -7.99 -4.65
CA CYS A 52 -3.03 -8.86 -3.52
C CYS A 52 -3.36 -8.05 -2.25
N VAL A 53 -2.55 -7.03 -1.95
CA VAL A 53 -2.79 -6.13 -0.82
C VAL A 53 -4.07 -5.32 -1.04
N MET A 54 -4.35 -4.83 -2.24
CA MET A 54 -5.62 -4.14 -2.51
C MET A 54 -6.84 -5.04 -2.34
N GLY A 55 -6.71 -6.33 -2.69
CA GLY A 55 -7.71 -7.34 -2.36
C GLY A 55 -7.91 -7.47 -0.85
N LEU A 56 -6.82 -7.46 -0.07
CA LEU A 56 -6.88 -7.45 1.39
C LEU A 56 -7.58 -6.18 1.93
N THR A 57 -7.21 -5.00 1.45
CA THR A 57 -7.87 -3.72 1.80
C THR A 57 -9.37 -3.78 1.55
N THR A 58 -9.79 -4.33 0.40
CA THR A 58 -11.20 -4.47 0.01
C THR A 58 -11.97 -5.46 0.89
N ILE A 59 -11.29 -6.49 1.41
CA ILE A 59 -11.90 -7.43 2.36
C ILE A 59 -12.02 -6.74 3.73
N LEU A 60 -10.96 -6.10 4.21
CA LEU A 60 -10.93 -5.45 5.51
C LEU A 60 -11.93 -4.29 5.60
N SER A 61 -12.07 -3.48 4.55
CA SER A 61 -13.01 -2.37 4.49
C SER A 61 -14.48 -2.78 4.65
N LYS A 62 -14.83 -4.03 4.34
CA LYS A 62 -16.20 -4.55 4.57
C LYS A 62 -16.50 -4.78 6.05
N TYR A 63 -15.47 -5.00 6.86
CA TYR A 63 -15.62 -5.28 8.30
C TYR A 63 -15.45 -4.03 9.17
N PHE A 64 -14.74 -3.01 8.67
CA PHE A 64 -14.47 -1.78 9.41
C PHE A 64 -15.25 -0.58 8.85
N SER A 65 -15.50 0.42 9.69
CA SER A 65 -16.14 1.67 9.24
C SER A 65 -15.17 2.53 8.42
N SER A 66 -15.69 3.45 7.60
CA SER A 66 -14.86 4.41 6.83
C SER A 66 -14.38 5.58 7.72
N SER A 67 -13.87 5.27 8.91
CA SER A 67 -13.31 6.25 9.83
C SER A 67 -11.80 6.42 9.60
N PHE A 68 -11.26 7.59 9.92
CA PHE A 68 -9.82 7.86 9.82
C PHE A 68 -8.97 6.79 10.56
N LEU A 69 -9.39 6.40 11.76
CA LEU A 69 -8.68 5.40 12.57
C LEU A 69 -8.71 4.01 11.91
N SER A 70 -9.85 3.64 11.33
CA SER A 70 -10.00 2.38 10.58
C SER A 70 -9.11 2.37 9.34
N MET A 71 -9.00 3.48 8.60
CA MET A 71 -8.12 3.59 7.44
C MET A 71 -6.64 3.42 7.84
N ILE A 72 -6.20 4.07 8.92
CA ILE A 72 -4.83 3.89 9.44
C ILE A 72 -4.56 2.43 9.80
N MET A 73 -5.50 1.78 10.47
CA MET A 73 -5.32 0.40 10.91
C MET A 73 -5.29 -0.57 9.73
N ILE A 74 -6.14 -0.37 8.72
CA ILE A 74 -6.11 -1.16 7.49
C ILE A 74 -4.78 -0.96 6.77
N PHE A 75 -4.33 0.29 6.63
CA PHE A 75 -3.03 0.60 6.02
C PHE A 75 -1.86 -0.04 6.79
N PHE A 76 -1.92 -0.07 8.13
CA PHE A 76 -0.92 -0.76 8.94
C PHE A 76 -0.88 -2.26 8.66
N ILE A 77 -2.05 -2.92 8.57
CA ILE A 77 -2.14 -4.35 8.25
C ILE A 77 -1.61 -4.61 6.84
N ASP A 78 -1.98 -3.77 5.88
CA ASP A 78 -1.53 -3.83 4.49
C ASP A 78 0.01 -3.72 4.39
N LEU A 79 0.63 -2.79 5.12
CA LEU A 79 2.09 -2.66 5.18
C LEU A 79 2.77 -3.88 5.78
N VAL A 80 2.23 -4.43 6.87
CA VAL A 80 2.79 -5.63 7.51
C VAL A 80 2.69 -6.81 6.57
N ALA A 81 1.54 -7.02 5.93
CA ALA A 81 1.31 -8.09 4.98
C ALA A 81 2.25 -7.95 3.77
N PHE A 82 2.30 -6.77 3.15
CA PHE A 82 3.17 -6.49 2.02
C PHE A 82 4.65 -6.73 2.35
N SER A 83 5.14 -6.12 3.42
CA SER A 83 6.55 -6.20 3.81
C SER A 83 6.93 -7.64 4.17
N THR A 84 6.05 -8.38 4.84
CA THR A 84 6.30 -9.78 5.19
C THR A 84 6.36 -10.65 3.95
N LEU A 85 5.37 -10.55 3.05
CA LEU A 85 5.35 -11.32 1.79
C LEU A 85 6.58 -11.00 0.92
N ASN A 86 6.97 -9.73 0.86
CA ASN A 86 8.15 -9.28 0.14
C ASN A 86 9.44 -9.89 0.71
N TYR A 87 9.60 -9.90 2.05
CA TYR A 87 10.72 -10.56 2.71
C TYR A 87 10.79 -12.06 2.40
N TRP A 88 9.65 -12.76 2.46
CA TRP A 88 9.58 -14.18 2.12
C TRP A 88 9.96 -14.42 0.66
N ALA A 89 9.45 -13.61 -0.27
CA ALA A 89 9.80 -13.72 -1.69
C ALA A 89 11.31 -13.58 -1.91
N TYR A 90 11.96 -12.57 -1.30
CA TYR A 90 13.40 -12.39 -1.41
C TYR A 90 14.21 -13.50 -0.73
N SER A 91 13.71 -14.06 0.37
CA SER A 91 14.36 -15.17 1.07
C SER A 91 14.29 -16.46 0.23
N LEU A 92 13.15 -16.74 -0.41
CA LEU A 92 12.97 -17.89 -1.30
C LEU A 92 13.86 -17.82 -2.54
N VAL A 93 14.06 -16.62 -3.10
CA VAL A 93 14.96 -16.41 -4.26
C VAL A 93 16.44 -16.44 -3.84
N GLY A 94 16.74 -16.50 -2.55
CA GLY A 94 18.11 -16.55 -2.02
C GLY A 94 18.83 -15.20 -2.04
N VAL A 95 18.09 -14.09 -2.18
CA VAL A 95 18.64 -12.72 -2.22
C VAL A 95 18.95 -12.21 -0.82
N THR A 96 18.20 -12.67 0.20
CA THR A 96 18.42 -12.29 1.60
C THR A 96 18.64 -13.51 2.50
N SER A 97 19.65 -13.41 3.37
CA SER A 97 19.96 -14.38 4.43
C SER A 97 19.77 -13.80 5.84
N THR A 98 19.13 -12.63 5.94
CA THR A 98 18.94 -11.95 7.21
C THR A 98 17.99 -12.75 8.10
N PRO A 99 18.29 -12.99 9.39
CA PRO A 99 17.35 -13.61 10.31
C PRO A 99 16.06 -12.81 10.46
N PHE A 100 14.92 -13.51 10.63
CA PHE A 100 13.62 -12.86 10.75
C PHE A 100 13.53 -11.86 11.92
N GLY A 101 14.17 -12.16 13.06
CA GLY A 101 14.21 -11.24 14.21
C GLY A 101 14.88 -9.91 13.89
N ASP A 102 16.03 -9.95 13.21
CA ASP A 102 16.75 -8.74 12.81
C ASP A 102 15.96 -7.97 11.74
N TYR A 103 15.32 -8.68 10.82
CA TYR A 103 14.43 -8.06 9.84
C TYR A 103 13.29 -7.27 10.51
N LEU A 104 12.63 -7.85 11.53
CA LEU A 104 11.54 -7.19 12.25
C LEU A 104 11.98 -5.88 12.89
N VAL A 105 13.11 -5.90 13.59
CA VAL A 105 13.59 -4.76 14.39
C VAL A 105 14.20 -3.67 13.52
N TYR A 106 15.03 -4.05 12.55
CA TYR A 106 15.84 -3.09 11.79
C TYR A 106 15.23 -2.69 10.44
N VAL A 107 14.27 -3.45 9.92
CA VAL A 107 13.65 -3.17 8.61
C VAL A 107 12.16 -2.93 8.74
N LEU A 108 11.40 -3.87 9.30
CA LEU A 108 9.95 -3.77 9.35
C LEU A 108 9.48 -2.62 10.25
N ALA A 109 9.90 -2.60 11.52
CA ALA A 109 9.43 -1.59 12.48
C ALA A 109 9.73 -0.14 12.03
N PRO A 110 10.94 0.20 11.55
CA PRO A 110 11.21 1.54 11.04
C PRO A 110 10.42 1.87 9.76
N THR A 111 10.20 0.89 8.89
CA THR A 111 9.39 1.06 7.67
C THR A 111 7.93 1.33 8.02
N LEU A 112 7.36 0.61 8.98
CA LEU A 112 6.00 0.85 9.47
C LEU A 112 5.88 2.25 10.09
N ALA A 113 6.82 2.63 10.96
CA ALA A 113 6.80 3.95 11.61
C ALA A 113 6.84 5.08 10.57
N LEU A 114 7.75 5.00 9.60
CA LEU A 114 7.89 6.02 8.56
C LEU A 114 6.63 6.15 7.69
N ASN A 115 6.05 5.04 7.25
CA ASN A 115 4.88 5.07 6.38
C ASN A 115 3.62 5.51 7.13
N LEU A 116 3.50 5.22 8.42
CA LEU A 116 2.43 5.78 9.26
C LEU A 116 2.55 7.30 9.40
N VAL A 117 3.77 7.84 9.54
CA VAL A 117 4.00 9.29 9.52
C VAL A 117 3.57 9.87 8.17
N TYR A 118 3.94 9.23 7.06
CA TYR A 118 3.48 9.65 5.73
C TYR A 118 1.97 9.62 5.61
N PHE A 119 1.30 8.60 6.16
CA PHE A 119 -0.16 8.55 6.17
C PHE A 119 -0.74 9.79 6.85
N VAL A 120 -0.31 10.09 8.07
CA VAL A 120 -0.88 11.22 8.84
C VAL A 120 -0.62 12.56 8.13
N VAL A 121 0.59 12.76 7.58
CA VAL A 121 0.96 14.00 6.90
C VAL A 121 0.24 14.14 5.55
N LEU A 122 0.17 13.06 4.77
CA LEU A 122 -0.38 13.08 3.41
C LEU A 122 -1.88 12.84 3.34
N TYR A 123 -2.52 12.42 4.43
CA TYR A 123 -3.96 12.18 4.47
C TYR A 123 -4.76 13.40 3.99
N TRP A 124 -4.46 14.57 4.54
CA TRP A 124 -5.14 15.83 4.19
C TRP A 124 -4.93 16.28 2.74
N PRO A 125 -3.69 16.39 2.23
CA PRO A 125 -3.47 16.82 0.85
C PRO A 125 -4.05 15.82 -0.15
N ILE A 126 -3.94 14.51 0.09
CA ILE A 126 -4.52 13.49 -0.80
C ILE A 126 -6.05 13.62 -0.81
N ARG A 127 -6.67 13.75 0.35
CA ARG A 127 -8.13 13.97 0.44
C ARG A 127 -8.58 15.21 -0.33
N ALA A 128 -7.82 16.31 -0.25
CA ALA A 128 -8.12 17.54 -0.97
C ALA A 128 -8.06 17.34 -2.50
N ILE A 129 -7.07 16.59 -2.99
CA ILE A 129 -6.94 16.26 -4.42
C ILE A 129 -8.13 15.43 -4.90
N PHE A 130 -8.52 14.40 -4.14
CA PHE A 130 -9.65 13.56 -4.49
C PHE A 130 -10.96 14.35 -4.50
N ASN A 131 -11.22 15.16 -3.47
CA ASN A 131 -12.40 16.00 -3.41
C ASN A 131 -12.47 16.97 -4.61
N TRP A 132 -11.35 17.61 -4.95
CA TRP A 132 -11.28 18.49 -6.12
C TRP A 132 -11.60 17.75 -7.42
N ALA A 133 -11.03 16.56 -7.61
CA ALA A 133 -11.26 15.74 -8.80
C ALA A 133 -12.69 15.17 -8.89
N THR A 134 -13.35 14.94 -7.75
CA THR A 134 -14.75 14.45 -7.72
C THR A 134 -15.77 15.57 -7.85
N ASP A 135 -15.52 16.74 -7.27
CA ASP A 135 -16.46 17.88 -7.30
C ASP A 135 -16.67 18.39 -8.75
N GLU A 136 -15.61 18.39 -9.57
CA GLU A 136 -15.65 18.81 -10.97
C GLU A 136 -16.56 17.93 -11.85
N LYS A 137 -16.89 16.70 -11.42
CA LYS A 137 -17.83 15.81 -12.14
C LYS A 137 -19.31 16.07 -11.82
N THR A 138 -19.61 16.92 -10.84
CA THR A 138 -20.98 17.24 -10.41
C THR A 138 -21.45 18.65 -10.78
N ALA A 139 -20.60 19.44 -11.43
CA ALA A 139 -20.92 20.75 -12.02
C ALA A 139 -21.15 20.63 -13.53
#